data_AF-A0A5C9D8V3-F1
#
_entry.id   AF-A0A5C9D8V3-F1
#
_cell.length_a   1.000
_cell.length_b   1.000
_cell.length_c   1.000
_cell.angle_alpha   90.00
_cell.angle_beta   90.00
_cell.angle_gamma   90.00
#
_symmetry.space_group_name_H-M   'P 1'
#
loop_
_entity.id
_entity.type
_entity.pdbx_description
1 polymer ?
#
loop_
_entity_poly.entity_id
_entity_poly.type
_entity_poly.pdbx_seq_one_letter_code
_entity_poly.pdbx_strand_id
1 'polypeptide(L)'
;ADIAWGVIASFIIGNIILLILNLPLIRIWVKILKIPYGLLFAVILGFMILGAYSVNNSVFEIMVMLCFGIFAFFMKKMEFPMAPLILTLILGPQMERALRQSLEISQGSFSVFIETPLSAALFSVAALILIAPAFKLFRKGKEKVSGAGV
;
A
#
# COMPACT_ATOMS: atom_id res chain seq x y z
N ALA A 1 4.97 -35.03 -4.95
CA ALA A 1 6.10 -34.25 -5.51
C ALA A 1 5.70 -33.50 -6.78
N ASP A 2 4.81 -34.07 -7.61
CA ASP A 2 4.33 -33.48 -8.87
C ASP A 2 3.61 -32.12 -8.75
N ILE A 3 2.84 -31.90 -7.67
CA ILE A 3 2.09 -30.65 -7.50
C ILE A 3 3.03 -29.45 -7.25
N ALA A 4 4.10 -29.65 -6.48
CA ALA A 4 5.09 -28.60 -6.21
C ALA A 4 5.83 -28.17 -7.48
N TRP A 5 6.28 -29.15 -8.28
CA TRP A 5 6.91 -28.88 -9.57
C TRP A 5 5.93 -28.25 -10.57
N GLY A 6 4.67 -28.66 -10.56
CA GLY A 6 3.59 -28.05 -11.34
C GLY A 6 3.39 -26.57 -11.01
N VAL A 7 3.27 -26.21 -9.72
CA VAL A 7 3.10 -24.81 -9.29
C VAL A 7 4.32 -23.96 -9.64
N ILE A 8 5.54 -24.47 -9.43
CA ILE A 8 6.78 -23.76 -9.78
C ILE A 8 6.86 -23.55 -11.29
N ALA A 9 6.57 -24.57 -12.10
CA ALA A 9 6.55 -24.47 -13.55
C ALA A 9 5.47 -23.48 -14.03
N SER A 10 4.26 -23.52 -13.47
CA SER A 10 3.19 -22.56 -13.79
C SER A 10 3.56 -21.13 -13.41
N PHE A 11 4.29 -20.91 -12.31
CA PHE A 11 4.77 -19.58 -11.94
C PHE A 11 5.78 -19.04 -12.95
N ILE A 12 6.72 -19.87 -13.40
CA ILE A 12 7.72 -19.50 -14.41
C ILE A 12 7.04 -19.22 -15.76
N ILE A 13 6.22 -20.15 -16.24
CA ILE A 13 5.50 -20.03 -17.51
C ILE A 13 4.55 -18.83 -17.46
N GLY A 14 3.83 -18.63 -16.34
CA GLY A 14 2.96 -17.50 -16.11
C GLY A 14 3.69 -16.16 -16.19
N ASN A 15 4.88 -16.04 -15.58
CA ASN A 15 5.69 -14.81 -15.67
C ASN A 15 6.23 -14.57 -17.09
N ILE A 16 6.61 -15.63 -17.81
CA ILE A 16 7.03 -15.51 -19.22
C ILE A 16 5.86 -14.99 -20.07
N ILE A 17 4.67 -15.55 -19.92
CA ILE A 17 3.46 -15.08 -20.61
C ILE A 17 3.12 -13.65 -20.19
N LEU A 18 3.21 -13.33 -18.88
CA LEU A 18 2.98 -11.99 -18.34
C LEU A 18 3.91 -10.96 -18.98
N LEU A 19 5.19 -11.30 -19.15
CA LEU A 19 6.19 -10.46 -19.82
C LEU A 19 5.82 -10.24 -21.30
N ILE A 20 5.54 -11.32 -22.02
CA ILE A 20 5.15 -11.27 -23.44
C ILE A 20 3.87 -10.45 -23.63
N LEU A 21 2.93 -10.50 -22.68
CA LEU A 21 1.69 -9.74 -22.73
C LEU A 21 1.89 -8.28 -22.30
N ASN A 22 2.73 -7.99 -21.32
CA ASN A 22 3.01 -6.63 -20.85
C ASN A 22 3.78 -5.80 -21.89
N LEU A 23 4.70 -6.41 -22.64
CA LEU A 23 5.53 -5.73 -23.64
C LEU A 23 4.72 -5.02 -24.75
N PRO A 24 3.69 -5.62 -25.37
CA PRO A 24 2.79 -4.92 -26.29
C PRO A 24 1.80 -4.01 -25.57
N LEU A 25 1.32 -4.40 -24.38
CA LEU A 25 0.35 -3.59 -23.60
C LEU A 25 0.92 -2.24 -23.21
N ILE A 26 2.22 -2.13 -22.90
CA ILE A 26 2.83 -0.84 -22.55
C ILE A 26 2.64 0.20 -23.64
N ARG A 27 2.61 -0.21 -24.93
CA ARG A 27 2.36 0.68 -26.05
C ARG A 27 0.94 1.26 -26.03
N ILE A 28 -0.03 0.52 -25.51
CA ILE A 28 -1.41 0.98 -25.31
C ILE A 28 -1.48 1.91 -24.10
N TRP A 29 -0.88 1.53 -22.97
CA TRP A 29 -0.83 2.35 -21.75
C TRP A 29 -0.20 3.72 -22.00
N VAL A 30 0.88 3.78 -22.77
CA VAL A 30 1.54 5.04 -23.15
C VAL A 30 0.65 5.92 -24.03
N LYS A 31 -0.23 5.34 -24.87
CA LYS A 31 -1.19 6.14 -25.65
C LYS A 31 -2.26 6.78 -24.75
N ILE A 32 -2.68 6.10 -23.68
CA ILE A 32 -3.64 6.66 -22.71
C ILE A 32 -3.04 7.87 -22.00
N LEU A 33 -1.75 7.85 -21.69
CA LEU A 33 -1.04 9.00 -21.09
C LEU A 33 -0.96 10.23 -22.02
N LYS A 34 -1.16 10.06 -23.34
CA LYS A 34 -1.21 11.17 -24.30
C LYS A 34 -2.56 11.86 -24.38
N ILE A 35 -3.61 11.29 -23.77
CA ILE A 35 -4.94 11.89 -23.72
C ILE A 35 -4.86 13.15 -22.83
N PRO A 36 -5.49 14.28 -23.23
CA PRO A 36 -5.49 15.49 -22.42
C PRO A 36 -6.01 15.21 -21.01
N TYR A 37 -5.30 15.72 -20.00
CA TYR A 37 -5.51 15.41 -18.58
C TYR A 37 -6.96 15.60 -18.12
N GLY A 38 -7.64 16.65 -18.60
CA GLY A 38 -9.05 16.90 -18.26
C GLY A 38 -10.01 15.80 -18.72
N LEU A 39 -9.76 15.22 -19.90
CA LEU A 39 -10.61 14.18 -20.47
C LEU A 39 -10.34 12.83 -19.80
N LEU A 40 -9.07 12.55 -19.50
CA LEU A 40 -8.67 11.38 -18.69
C LEU A 40 -9.30 11.44 -17.29
N PHE A 41 -9.25 12.61 -16.65
CA PHE A 41 -9.86 12.80 -15.33
C PHE A 41 -11.37 12.62 -15.35
N ALA A 42 -12.08 13.15 -16.35
CA ALA A 42 -13.53 12.96 -16.49
C ALA A 42 -13.91 11.49 -16.63
N VAL A 43 -13.16 10.72 -17.45
CA VAL A 43 -13.39 9.29 -17.61
C VAL A 43 -13.11 8.52 -16.32
N ILE A 44 -12.00 8.81 -15.62
CA ILE A 44 -11.68 8.19 -14.33
C ILE A 44 -12.77 8.48 -13.31
N LEU A 45 -13.21 9.74 -13.20
CA LEU A 45 -14.29 10.13 -12.29
C LEU A 45 -15.60 9.41 -12.61
N GLY A 46 -15.95 9.30 -13.90
CA GLY A 46 -17.11 8.53 -14.35
C GLY A 46 -17.05 7.07 -13.96
N PHE A 47 -15.90 6.41 -14.17
CA PHE A 47 -15.69 5.02 -13.73
C PHE A 47 -15.72 4.86 -12.22
N MET A 48 -15.21 5.83 -11.45
CA MET A 48 -15.29 5.80 -9.99
C MET A 48 -16.73 5.90 -9.50
N ILE A 49 -17.53 6.81 -10.08
CA ILE A 49 -18.97 6.95 -9.75
C ILE A 49 -19.73 5.66 -10.09
N LEU A 50 -19.50 5.11 -11.28
CA LEU A 50 -20.08 3.83 -11.70
C LEU A 50 -19.65 2.68 -10.79
N GLY A 51 -18.38 2.63 -10.41
CA GLY A 51 -17.83 1.62 -9.51
C GLY A 51 -18.45 1.68 -8.12
N ALA A 52 -18.53 2.88 -7.54
CA ALA A 52 -19.17 3.09 -6.24
C ALA A 52 -20.66 2.73 -6.28
N TYR A 53 -21.37 3.10 -7.36
CA TYR A 53 -22.78 2.75 -7.50
C TYR A 53 -22.99 1.25 -7.74
N SER A 54 -22.08 0.56 -8.43
CA SER A 54 -22.22 -0.85 -8.79
C SER A 54 -22.20 -1.82 -7.60
N VAL A 55 -21.62 -1.44 -6.46
CA VAL A 55 -21.49 -2.36 -5.31
C VAL A 55 -22.81 -2.46 -4.55
N ASN A 56 -23.39 -1.31 -4.16
CA ASN A 56 -24.58 -1.28 -3.29
C ASN A 56 -25.77 -0.52 -3.88
N ASN A 57 -25.71 -0.06 -5.15
CA ASN A 57 -26.74 0.80 -5.79
C ASN A 57 -27.17 1.98 -4.90
N SER A 58 -26.24 2.50 -4.09
CA SER A 58 -26.53 3.50 -3.07
C SER A 58 -25.93 4.85 -3.47
N VAL A 59 -26.79 5.86 -3.55
CA VAL A 59 -26.37 7.25 -3.80
C VAL A 59 -25.51 7.79 -2.65
N PHE A 60 -25.68 7.24 -1.43
CA PHE A 60 -24.87 7.60 -0.28
C PHE A 60 -23.37 7.29 -0.50
N GLU A 61 -23.05 6.16 -1.13
CA GLU A 61 -21.64 5.80 -1.41
C GLU A 61 -21.01 6.73 -2.43
N ILE A 62 -21.78 7.19 -3.42
CA ILE A 62 -21.33 8.22 -4.37
C ILE A 62 -21.04 9.53 -3.63
N MET A 63 -21.91 9.94 -2.70
CA MET A 63 -21.73 11.15 -1.92
C MET A 63 -20.49 11.06 -1.01
N VAL A 64 -20.28 9.92 -0.34
CA VAL A 64 -19.07 9.65 0.45
C VAL A 64 -17.83 9.68 -0.44
N MET A 65 -17.86 9.02 -1.60
CA MET A 65 -16.76 9.02 -2.58
C MET A 65 -16.37 10.44 -3.01
N LEU A 66 -17.36 11.28 -3.34
CA LEU A 66 -17.11 12.68 -3.72
C LEU A 66 -16.55 13.49 -2.54
N CYS A 67 -17.09 13.30 -1.33
CA CYS A 67 -16.60 13.97 -0.12
C CYS A 67 -15.13 13.62 0.16
N PHE A 68 -14.78 12.33 0.12
CA PHE A 68 -13.40 11.86 0.28
C PHE A 68 -12.50 12.28 -0.89
N GLY A 69 -13.03 12.40 -2.12
CA GLY A 69 -12.28 12.94 -3.26
C GLY A 69 -11.90 14.41 -3.06
N ILE A 70 -12.81 15.22 -2.51
CA ILE A 70 -12.54 16.62 -2.14
C ILE A 70 -11.54 16.67 -0.98
N PHE A 71 -11.72 15.85 0.05
CA PHE A 71 -10.78 15.75 1.17
C PHE A 71 -9.37 15.38 0.69
N ALA A 72 -9.27 14.42 -0.22
CA ALA A 72 -8.02 14.05 -0.87
C ALA A 72 -7.41 15.23 -1.63
N PHE A 73 -8.20 16.03 -2.35
CA PHE A 73 -7.68 17.25 -3.01
C PHE A 73 -7.04 18.22 -2.00
N PHE A 74 -7.64 18.42 -0.82
CA PHE A 74 -7.03 19.23 0.25
C PHE A 74 -5.73 18.62 0.79
N MET A 75 -5.69 17.31 1.00
CA MET A 75 -4.46 16.63 1.43
C MET A 75 -3.33 16.77 0.41
N LYS A 76 -3.65 16.73 -0.89
CA LYS A 76 -2.68 16.98 -1.96
C LYS A 76 -2.11 18.40 -1.87
N LYS A 77 -2.96 19.38 -1.55
CA LYS A 77 -2.54 20.79 -1.38
C LYS A 77 -1.64 20.98 -0.16
N MET A 78 -1.80 20.16 0.88
CA MET A 78 -0.97 20.14 2.08
C MET A 78 0.31 19.29 1.92
N GLU A 79 0.63 18.83 0.71
CA GLU A 79 1.80 17.98 0.40
C GLU A 79 1.86 16.67 1.20
N PHE A 80 0.72 16.20 1.72
CA PHE A 80 0.67 14.90 2.38
C PHE A 80 0.86 13.78 1.35
N PRO A 81 1.73 12.81 1.62
CA PRO A 81 1.94 11.69 0.73
C PRO A 81 0.72 10.78 0.78
N MET A 82 -0.17 10.92 -0.21
CA MET A 82 -1.43 10.17 -0.29
C MET A 82 -1.22 8.67 -0.52
N ALA A 83 -0.15 8.30 -1.23
CA ALA A 83 0.15 6.90 -1.51
C ALA A 83 0.36 6.07 -0.22
N PRO A 84 1.25 6.45 0.73
CA PRO A 84 1.36 5.79 2.03
C PRO A 84 0.04 5.71 2.80
N LEU A 85 -0.79 6.75 2.77
CA LEU A 85 -2.03 6.78 3.54
C LEU A 85 -3.06 5.77 3.02
N ILE A 86 -3.22 5.68 1.70
CA ILE A 86 -4.09 4.67 1.06
C ILE A 86 -3.54 3.26 1.33
N LEU A 87 -2.21 3.08 1.25
CA LEU A 87 -1.58 1.80 1.58
C LEU A 87 -1.88 1.40 3.03
N THR A 88 -1.69 2.30 4.00
CA THR A 88 -2.01 2.01 5.41
C THR A 88 -3.50 1.72 5.62
N LEU A 89 -4.40 2.41 4.93
CA LEU A 89 -5.85 2.17 5.04
C LEU A 89 -6.24 0.75 4.58
N ILE A 90 -5.59 0.23 3.53
CA ILE A 90 -5.85 -1.11 2.98
C ILE A 90 -5.12 -2.18 3.80
N LEU A 91 -3.87 -1.92 4.19
CA LEU A 91 -3.04 -2.88 4.92
C LEU A 91 -3.43 -2.98 6.40
N GLY A 92 -3.96 -1.92 7.01
CA GLY A 92 -4.33 -1.87 8.43
C GLY A 92 -5.29 -3.00 8.84
N PRO A 93 -6.45 -3.16 8.17
CA PRO A 93 -7.37 -4.25 8.44
C PRO A 93 -6.76 -5.64 8.24
N GLN A 94 -5.88 -5.80 7.24
CA GLN A 94 -5.20 -7.07 7.00
C GLN A 94 -4.20 -7.38 8.13
N MET A 95 -3.47 -6.37 8.58
CA MET A 95 -2.55 -6.47 9.72
C MET A 95 -3.30 -6.81 11.01
N GLU A 96 -4.44 -6.17 11.28
CA GLU A 96 -5.25 -6.47 12.46
C GLU A 96 -5.83 -7.89 12.41
N ARG A 97 -6.32 -8.33 11.25
CA ARG A 97 -6.78 -9.71 11.07
C ARG A 97 -5.67 -10.71 11.29
N ALA A 98 -4.47 -10.47 10.75
CA ALA A 98 -3.32 -11.33 10.97
C ALA A 98 -2.93 -11.37 12.46
N LEU A 99 -2.93 -10.22 13.15
CA LEU A 99 -2.65 -10.14 14.58
C LEU A 99 -3.68 -10.94 15.40
N ARG A 100 -4.97 -10.76 15.13
CA ARG A 100 -6.05 -11.50 15.79
C ARG A 100 -5.93 -12.99 15.55
N GLN A 101 -5.72 -13.40 14.31
CA GLN A 101 -5.51 -14.80 13.94
C GLN A 101 -4.32 -15.41 14.68
N SER A 102 -3.19 -14.70 14.79
CA SER A 102 -2.03 -15.17 15.55
C SER A 102 -2.31 -15.30 17.05
N LEU A 103 -3.06 -14.35 17.64
CA LEU A 103 -3.44 -14.40 19.05
C LEU A 103 -4.45 -15.51 19.35
N GLU A 104 -5.39 -15.77 18.44
CA GLU A 104 -6.35 -16.89 18.55
C GLU A 104 -5.62 -18.24 18.52
N ILE A 105 -4.68 -18.43 17.59
CA ILE A 105 -3.85 -19.64 17.52
C ILE A 105 -3.04 -19.82 18.81
N SER A 106 -2.60 -18.72 19.44
CA SER A 106 -1.83 -18.73 20.67
C SER A 106 -2.67 -18.76 21.97
N GLN A 107 -4.00 -18.90 21.88
CA GLN A 107 -4.91 -18.81 23.03
C GLN A 107 -4.71 -17.54 23.88
N GLY A 108 -4.40 -16.41 23.24
CA GLY A 108 -4.22 -15.11 23.89
C GLY A 108 -2.85 -14.85 24.52
N SER A 109 -1.88 -15.76 24.40
CA SER A 109 -0.50 -15.52 24.85
C SER A 109 0.30 -14.70 23.83
N PHE A 110 0.87 -13.56 24.24
CA PHE A 110 1.81 -12.80 23.40
C PHE A 110 3.17 -13.49 23.23
N SER A 111 3.39 -14.63 23.92
CA SER A 111 4.65 -15.36 23.91
C SER A 111 4.97 -15.95 22.53
N VAL A 112 3.96 -16.18 21.67
CA VAL A 112 4.16 -16.71 20.31
C VAL A 112 5.01 -15.80 19.41
N PHE A 113 5.06 -14.49 19.68
CA PHE A 113 5.94 -13.57 18.95
C PHE A 113 7.43 -13.77 19.27
N ILE A 114 7.75 -14.35 20.43
CA ILE A 114 9.13 -14.61 20.88
C ILE A 114 9.47 -16.10 20.69
N GLU A 115 8.53 -17.01 20.93
CA GLU A 115 8.72 -18.46 20.80
C GLU A 115 8.92 -18.90 19.36
N THR A 116 8.32 -18.20 18.39
CA THR A 116 8.53 -18.48 16.97
C THR A 116 9.78 -17.74 16.49
N PRO A 117 10.92 -18.43 16.22
CA PRO A 117 12.18 -17.76 15.88
C PRO A 117 12.07 -16.89 14.62
N LEU A 118 11.19 -17.27 13.68
CA LEU A 118 10.90 -16.48 12.49
C LEU A 118 10.15 -15.17 12.81
N SER A 119 9.17 -15.23 13.73
CA SER A 119 8.41 -14.06 14.16
C SER A 119 9.30 -13.08 14.92
N ALA A 120 10.11 -13.61 15.85
CA ALA A 120 11.08 -12.83 16.61
C ALA A 120 12.09 -12.12 15.69
N ALA A 121 12.61 -12.82 14.68
CA ALA A 121 13.53 -12.25 13.70
C ALA A 121 12.86 -11.12 12.88
N LEU A 122 11.63 -11.34 12.38
CA LEU A 122 10.90 -10.34 11.60
C LEU A 122 10.54 -9.09 12.42
N PHE A 123 10.08 -9.26 13.67
CA PHE A 123 9.81 -8.14 14.58
C PHE A 123 11.08 -7.37 14.95
N SER A 124 12.20 -8.06 15.14
CA SER A 124 13.49 -7.42 15.40
C SER A 124 13.96 -6.57 14.21
N VAL A 125 13.83 -7.09 12.98
CA VAL A 125 14.14 -6.33 11.76
C VAL A 125 13.20 -5.15 11.58
N ALA A 126 11.90 -5.31 11.82
CA ALA A 126 10.93 -4.22 11.76
C ALA A 126 11.25 -3.11 12.78
N ALA A 127 11.61 -3.47 14.01
CA ALA A 127 12.05 -2.54 15.04
C ALA A 127 13.31 -1.78 14.60
N LEU A 128 14.30 -2.47 14.03
CA LEU A 128 15.52 -1.83 13.49
C LEU A 128 15.21 -0.83 12.38
N ILE A 129 14.32 -1.17 11.44
CA ILE A 129 13.93 -0.28 10.33
C ILE A 129 13.18 0.97 10.84
N LEU A 130 12.37 0.84 11.89
CA LEU A 130 11.69 1.99 12.50
C LEU A 130 12.63 2.87 13.34
N ILE A 131 13.55 2.26 14.09
CA ILE A 131 14.43 2.95 15.03
C ILE A 131 15.61 3.63 14.30
N ALA A 132 16.15 3.02 13.24
CA ALA A 132 17.27 3.58 12.48
C ALA A 132 17.04 5.01 11.94
N PRO A 133 15.91 5.35 11.28
CA PRO A 133 15.63 6.71 10.86
C PRO A 133 15.31 7.63 12.05
N ALA A 134 14.66 7.12 13.10
CA ALA A 134 14.35 7.89 14.31
C ALA A 134 15.63 8.36 15.02
N PHE A 135 16.61 7.47 15.24
CA PHE A 135 17.90 7.81 15.84
C PHE A 135 18.70 8.82 14.99
N LYS A 136 18.64 8.69 13.66
CA LYS A 136 19.31 9.62 12.74
C LYS A 136 18.67 11.01 12.77
N LEU A 137 17.36 11.10 12.97
CA LEU A 137 16.63 12.36 13.12
C LEU A 137 16.96 13.05 14.45
N PHE A 138 17.00 12.31 15.55
CA PHE A 138 17.42 12.82 16.87
C PHE A 138 18.89 13.29 16.89
N ARG A 139 19.78 12.65 16.13
CA ARG A 139 21.19 13.06 16.04
C ARG A 139 21.40 14.31 15.16
N LYS A 140 20.65 14.45 14.07
CA LYS A 140 20.73 15.61 13.16
C LYS A 140 20.12 16.89 13.74
N GLY A 141 19.21 16.76 14.72
CA GLY A 141 18.70 17.88 15.51
C GLY A 141 19.76 18.59 16.35
N LYS A 142 20.91 17.95 16.65
CA LYS A 142 22.01 18.58 17.39
C LYS A 142 22.99 19.37 16.51
N GLU A 143 23.07 19.11 15.21
CA GLU A 143 24.01 19.82 14.31
C GLU A 143 23.51 21.20 13.85
N LYS A 144 22.18 21.45 13.86
CA LYS A 144 21.65 22.77 13.45
C LYS A 144 21.65 23.85 14.54
N VAL A 145 21.96 23.51 15.79
CA VAL A 145 22.01 24.49 16.91
C VAL A 145 23.45 24.96 17.20
N SER A 146 24.48 24.23 16.77
CA SER A 146 25.89 24.60 17.02
C SER A 146 26.57 25.41 15.91
N GLY A 147 25.85 25.74 14.83
CA GLY A 147 26.40 26.50 13.67
C GLY A 147 25.90 27.94 13.54
N ALA A 148 25.16 28.47 14.53
CA ALA A 148 24.61 29.82 14.53
C ALA A 148 25.21 30.71 15.63
N GLY A 149 26.51 30.54 15.92
CA GLY A 149 27.20 31.40 16.87
C GLY A 149 28.67 31.05 17.00
N VAL A 150 29.49 31.46 16.03
CA VAL A 150 30.66 32.35 16.17
C VAL A 150 30.87 33.00 14.80
#